data_AF-A0A7C3IPY2-F1
#
_entry.id   AF-A0A7C3IPY2-F1
#
_cell.length_a   1.000
_cell.length_b   1.000
_cell.length_c   1.000
_cell.angle_alpha   90.00
_cell.angle_beta   90.00
_cell.angle_gamma   90.00
#
_symmetry.space_group_name_H-M   'P 1'
#
loop_
_entity.id
_entity.type
_entity.pdbx_description
1 polymer ?
#
loop_
_entity_poly.entity_id
_entity_poly.type
_entity_poly.pdbx_seq_one_letter_code
_entity_poly.pdbx_strand_id
1 'polypeptide(L)' 'MSDPPEAQELVLRKVRPLAPPFHRHIARGKLLGQTCRVGDRVVVYEVVATVPGGDVRVTRETILRFE' A
#
# COMPACT_ATOMS: atom_id res chain seq x y z
N MET A 1 19.03 14.50 -2.14
CA MET A 1 17.82 14.02 -1.47
C MET A 1 17.84 12.51 -1.59
N SER A 2 17.78 11.79 -0.47
CA SER A 2 17.79 10.33 -0.51
C SER A 2 16.40 9.85 -0.88
N ASP A 3 16.29 8.98 -1.89
CA ASP A 3 15.02 8.35 -2.22
C ASP A 3 14.52 7.50 -1.03
N PRO A 4 13.20 7.45 -0.79
CA PRO A 4 12.64 6.59 0.23
C PRO A 4 13.00 5.12 -0.05
N PRO A 5 13.25 4.31 1.01
CA PRO A 5 13.60 2.90 0.85
C PRO A 5 12.47 2.13 0.15
N GLU A 6 12.83 1.05 -0.53
CA GLU A 6 11.83 0.15 -1.14
C GLU A 6 11.01 -0.54 -0.07
N ALA A 7 9.69 -0.58 -0.28
CA ALA A 7 8.76 -1.27 0.60
C ALA A 7 8.97 -2.78 0.47
N GLN A 8 9.30 -3.43 1.58
CA GLN A 8 9.29 -4.89 1.71
C GLN A 8 7.87 -5.38 1.91
N GLU A 9 7.11 -4.71 2.78
CA GLU A 9 5.73 -5.04 3.08
C GLU A 9 4.89 -3.78 3.30
N LEU A 10 3.64 -3.85 2.84
CA LEU A 10 2.60 -2.84 3.02
C LEU A 10 1.33 -3.53 3.50
N VAL A 11 0.84 -3.10 4.66
CA VAL A 11 -0.42 -3.60 5.23
C VAL A 11 -1.53 -2.61 4.92
N LEU A 12 -2.55 -3.09 4.25
CA LEU A 12 -3.69 -2.33 3.76
C LEU A 12 -4.95 -2.81 4.45
N ARG A 13 -5.61 -1.92 5.20
CA ARG A 13 -6.88 -2.21 5.85
C ARG A 13 -8.04 -1.70 5.02
N LYS A 14 -9.05 -2.53 4.81
CA LYS A 14 -10.26 -2.14 4.08
C LYS A 14 -11.08 -1.13 4.88
N VAL A 15 -11.30 0.07 4.34
CA VAL A 15 -12.13 1.11 4.98
C VAL A 15 -13.61 1.03 4.56
N ARG A 16 -13.93 0.27 3.50
CA ARG A 16 -15.31 0.00 3.06
C ARG A 16 -15.55 -1.52 3.02
N PRO A 17 -16.16 -2.12 4.07
CA PRO A 17 -16.33 -3.57 4.19
C PRO A 17 -17.05 -4.20 2.98
N LEU A 18 -18.09 -3.52 2.48
CA LEU A 18 -18.92 -3.98 1.36
C LEU A 18 -18.27 -3.80 -0.02
N ALA A 19 -17.08 -3.21 -0.12
CA ALA A 19 -16.45 -3.02 -1.41
C ALA A 19 -16.10 -4.39 -2.05
N PRO A 20 -16.43 -4.61 -3.34
CA PRO A 20 -16.09 -5.84 -4.04
C PRO A 20 -14.60 -6.23 -3.98
N PRO A 21 -14.26 -7.52 -4.02
CA PRO A 21 -12.88 -7.99 -3.87
C PRO A 21 -11.93 -7.56 -5.00
N PHE A 22 -12.46 -7.23 -6.19
CA PHE A 22 -11.65 -6.79 -7.33
C PHE A 22 -10.85 -5.51 -7.05
N HIS A 23 -11.26 -4.70 -6.06
CA HIS A 23 -10.53 -3.50 -5.66
C HIS A 23 -9.09 -3.81 -5.20
N ARG A 24 -8.79 -5.04 -4.79
CA ARG A 24 -7.41 -5.48 -4.51
C ARG A 24 -6.52 -5.31 -5.75
N HIS A 25 -6.97 -5.74 -6.93
CA HIS A 25 -6.20 -5.63 -8.17
C HIS A 25 -5.99 -4.15 -8.57
N ILE A 26 -7.02 -3.32 -8.41
CA ILE A 26 -6.92 -1.88 -8.69
C ILE A 26 -5.93 -1.21 -7.73
N ALA A 27 -5.99 -1.55 -6.44
CA ALA A 27 -5.06 -1.01 -5.44
C ALA A 27 -3.62 -1.40 -5.74
N ARG A 28 -3.34 -2.66 -6.11
CA ARG A 28 -2.01 -3.11 -6.53
C ARG A 28 -1.46 -2.30 -7.70
N GLY A 29 -2.27 -2.10 -8.74
CA GLY A 29 -1.87 -1.32 -9.91
C GLY A 29 -1.62 0.15 -9.59
N LYS A 30 -2.42 0.76 -8.71
CA LYS A 30 -2.25 2.16 -8.30
C LYS A 30 -1.05 2.39 -7.38
N LEU A 31 -0.71 1.42 -6.53
CA LEU A 31 0.40 1.54 -5.60
C LEU A 31 1.76 1.38 -6.28
N LEU A 32 1.86 0.55 -7.33
CA LEU A 32 3.13 0.26 -7.98
C LEU A 32 3.84 1.54 -8.46
N GLY A 33 5.08 1.76 -7.99
CA GLY A 33 5.89 2.93 -8.32
C GLY A 33 5.58 4.18 -7.49
N GLN A 34 4.57 4.14 -6.61
CA GLN A 34 4.25 5.25 -5.71
C GLN A 34 5.11 5.21 -4.45
N THR A 35 5.26 6.39 -3.83
CA THR A 35 5.71 6.47 -2.43
C THR A 35 4.48 6.47 -1.53
N CYS A 36 4.51 5.70 -0.46
CA CYS A 36 3.40 5.57 0.49
C CYS A 36 3.89 5.68 1.93
N ARG A 37 2.99 6.12 2.80
CA ARG A 37 3.19 6.16 4.26
C ARG A 37 1.92 5.71 4.98
N VAL A 38 2.03 5.45 6.29
CA VAL A 38 0.87 5.15 7.13
C VAL A 38 -0.15 6.28 7.09
N GLY A 39 -1.42 5.94 6.90
CA GLY A 39 -2.55 6.85 6.75
C GLY A 39 -2.93 7.18 5.30
N ASP A 40 -2.07 6.85 4.32
CA ASP A 40 -2.40 7.05 2.92
C ASP A 40 -3.59 6.17 2.51
N ARG A 41 -4.47 6.73 1.66
CA ARG A 41 -5.65 6.02 1.17
C ARG A 41 -5.50 5.68 -0.30
N VAL A 42 -5.81 4.43 -0.63
CA VAL A 42 -5.83 3.94 -2.00
C VAL A 42 -7.09 3.14 -2.26
N VAL A 43 -7.91 3.63 -3.19
CA VAL A 43 -9.18 2.98 -3.57
C VAL A 43 -10.13 2.88 -2.36
N VAL A 44 -10.24 1.70 -1.73
CA VAL A 44 -11.07 1.41 -0.57
C VAL A 44 -10.24 0.89 0.62
N TYR A 45 -8.93 1.15 0.58
CA TYR A 45 -7.96 0.73 1.58
C TYR A 45 -7.22 1.93 2.16
N GLU A 46 -6.74 1.76 3.38
CA GLU A 46 -5.82 2.66 4.08
C GLU A 46 -4.55 1.89 4.41
N VAL A 47 -3.39 2.52 4.20
CA VAL A 47 -2.10 1.98 4.62
C VAL A 47 -2.01 2.08 6.14
N VAL A 48 -1.94 0.95 6.82
CA VAL A 48 -1.86 0.91 8.30
C VAL A 48 -0.47 0.57 8.80
N ALA A 49 0.38 -0.05 7.97
CA ALA A 49 1.78 -0.29 8.29
C ALA A 49 2.64 -0.34 7.02
N THR A 50 3.90 0.08 7.16
CA THR A 50 4.96 -0.02 6.16
C THR A 50 6.17 -0.74 6.76
N VAL A 51 6.85 -1.57 5.97
CA VAL A 51 8.12 -2.19 6.33
C VAL A 51 9.14 -1.88 5.22
N PRO A 52 10.23 -1.14 5.50
CA PRO A 52 10.54 -0.48 6.77
C PRO A 52 9.50 0.61 7.11
N GLY A 53 9.44 1.01 8.39
CA GLY A 53 8.53 2.07 8.81
C GLY A 53 8.87 3.43 8.20
N GLY A 54 7.85 4.28 8.00
CA GLY A 54 7.98 5.60 7.39
C GLY A 54 7.56 5.62 5.92
N ASP A 55 8.08 6.61 5.19
CA ASP A 55 7.84 6.78 3.76
C ASP A 55 8.61 5.70 2.98
N VAL A 56 7.91 4.92 2.15
CA VAL A 56 8.49 3.81 1.37
C VAL A 56 8.04 3.85 -0.09
N ARG A 57 8.90 3.41 -1.01
CA ARG A 57 8.57 3.27 -2.43
C ARG A 57 8.06 1.86 -2.72
N VAL A 58 6.88 1.75 -3.30
CA VAL A 58 6.28 0.46 -3.68
C VAL A 58 6.86 -0.02 -5.00
N THR A 59 7.34 -1.25 -5.03
CA THR A 59 7.90 -1.89 -6.22
C THR A 59 7.15 -3.18 -6.54
N ARG A 60 7.66 -3.97 -7.51
CA ARG A 60 7.05 -5.25 -7.88
C ARG A 60 7.31 -6.33 -6.83
N GLU A 61 8.36 -6.15 -6.05
CA GLU A 61 8.85 -7.03 -4.99
C GLU A 61 8.12 -6.79 -3.67
N THR A 62 7.42 -5.66 -3.53
CA THR A 62 6.65 -5.32 -2.32
C THR A 62 5.51 -6.31 -2.07
N ILE A 63 5.49 -6.87 -0.86
CA ILE A 63 4.39 -7.73 -0.39
C ILE A 63 3.22 -6.85 0.05
N LEU A 64 2.08 -6.98 -0.63
CA LEU A 64 0.85 -6.27 -0.28
C LEU A 64 -0.09 -7.19 0.50
N ARG A 65 -0.23 -6.94 1.81
CA ARG A 65 -1.20 -7.61 2.69
C ARG A 65 -2.49 -6.83 2.76
N PHE A 66 -3.62 -7.52 2.62
CA PHE A 66 -4.95 -6.93 2.66
C PHE A 66 -5.74 -7.53 3.82
N GLU A 67 -6.01 -6.71 4.84
CA GLU A 67 -6.85 -7.01 6.01
C GLU A 67 -8.30 -6.57 5.79
#